data_AF-A0A2W2ED83-F1
#
_entry.id   AF-A0A2W2ED83-F1
#
_cell.length_a   1.000
_cell.length_b   1.000
_cell.length_c   1.000
_cell.angle_alpha   90.00
_cell.angle_beta   90.00
_cell.angle_gamma   90.00
#
_symmetry.space_group_name_H-M   'P 1'
#
loop_
_entity.id
_entity.type
_entity.pdbx_description
1 polymer ?
#
loop_
_entity_poly.entity_id
_entity_poly.type
_entity_poly.pdbx_seq_one_letter_code
_entity_poly.pdbx_strand_id
1 'polypeptide(L)'
;MKVLQWVPGLRLSIRERRGLIVVSADQQGVFKVAKEGHVRLPAVVRHWCGLAAGDRVFIVAEPASGRLVVYPPAKLDEMIAQAHEAVFGGEHE
;
A
#
# COMPACT_ATOMS: atom_id res chain seq x y z
N MET A 1 9.45 0.84 9.46
CA MET A 1 8.65 -0.32 9.94
C MET A 1 8.50 -0.45 11.45
N LYS A 2 9.15 0.38 12.29
CA LYS A 2 9.02 0.34 13.75
C LYS A 2 7.57 0.36 14.27
N VAL A 3 6.68 1.12 13.63
CA VAL A 3 5.28 1.21 14.05
C VAL A 3 4.51 -0.11 13.92
N LEU A 4 4.92 -0.98 12.98
CA LEU A 4 4.37 -2.33 12.81
C LEU A 4 5.22 -3.41 13.52
N GLN A 5 6.30 -3.00 14.20
CA GLN A 5 7.26 -3.90 14.86
C GLN A 5 7.85 -4.99 13.93
N TRP A 6 7.82 -4.78 12.61
CA TRP A 6 8.36 -5.72 11.65
C TRP A 6 9.90 -5.66 11.65
N VAL A 7 10.51 -6.83 11.86
CA VAL A 7 11.97 -7.02 11.93
C VAL A 7 12.53 -7.62 10.65
N PRO A 8 13.83 -7.42 10.34
CA PRO A 8 14.50 -8.09 9.23
C PRO A 8 14.25 -9.60 9.21
N GLY A 9 13.98 -10.16 8.04
CA GLY A 9 13.69 -11.59 7.87
C GLY A 9 12.26 -12.02 8.18
N LEU A 10 11.43 -11.16 8.79
CA LEU A 10 10.00 -11.42 8.94
C LEU A 10 9.38 -11.66 7.54
N ARG A 11 8.60 -12.74 7.44
CA ARG A 11 7.94 -13.12 6.19
C ARG A 11 6.67 -12.31 5.99
N LEU A 12 6.47 -11.89 4.75
CA LEU A 12 5.40 -10.99 4.33
C LEU A 12 4.64 -11.58 3.15
N SER A 13 3.34 -11.31 3.15
CA SER A 13 2.49 -11.44 1.98
C SER A 13 2.31 -10.06 1.37
N ILE A 14 2.47 -9.95 0.05
CA ILE A 14 2.17 -8.72 -0.73
C ILE A 14 1.09 -9.10 -1.73
N ARG A 15 -0.03 -8.39 -1.70
CA ARG A 15 -1.16 -8.60 -2.62
C ARG A 15 -1.68 -7.28 -3.14
N GLU A 16 -2.11 -7.26 -4.38
CA GLU A 16 -2.90 -6.18 -4.94
C GLU A 16 -4.39 -6.40 -4.56
N ARG A 17 -5.08 -5.31 -4.22
CA ARG A 17 -6.50 -5.27 -3.87
C ARG A 17 -7.10 -3.95 -4.36
N ARG A 18 -7.88 -4.00 -5.45
CA ARG A 18 -8.65 -2.84 -5.98
C ARG A 18 -7.78 -1.60 -6.26
N GLY A 19 -6.61 -1.79 -6.82
CA GLY A 19 -5.60 -0.77 -7.10
C GLY A 19 -4.68 -0.44 -5.92
N LEU A 20 -4.88 -1.03 -4.74
CA LEU A 20 -4.04 -0.84 -3.56
C LEU A 20 -3.08 -2.01 -3.37
N ILE A 21 -1.92 -1.74 -2.80
CA ILE A 21 -0.98 -2.81 -2.42
C ILE A 21 -1.07 -3.02 -0.92
N VAL A 22 -1.48 -4.22 -0.52
CA VAL A 22 -1.60 -4.60 0.88
C VAL A 22 -0.44 -5.54 1.24
N VAL A 23 0.34 -5.13 2.22
CA VAL A 23 1.42 -5.92 2.80
C VAL A 23 1.02 -6.32 4.21
N SER A 24 1.20 -7.59 4.56
CA SER A 24 0.92 -8.11 5.90
C SER A 24 1.97 -9.13 6.31
N ALA A 25 2.17 -9.29 7.63
CA ALA A 25 2.94 -10.42 8.15
C ALA A 25 2.25 -11.74 7.77
N ASP A 26 3.02 -12.71 7.29
CA ASP A 26 2.53 -14.03 6.89
C ASP A 26 3.66 -15.04 7.02
N GLN A 27 3.51 -16.05 7.87
CA GLN A 27 4.55 -17.09 8.08
C GLN A 27 4.81 -17.92 6.81
N GLN A 28 3.82 -17.99 5.91
CA GLN A 28 3.94 -18.65 4.60
C GLN A 28 4.29 -17.65 3.48
N GLY A 29 4.48 -16.38 3.83
CA GLY A 29 4.87 -15.33 2.90
C GLY A 29 6.22 -15.61 2.24
N VAL A 30 6.27 -15.42 0.91
CA VAL A 30 7.49 -15.59 0.11
C VAL A 30 8.38 -14.35 0.12
N PHE A 31 7.83 -13.20 0.54
CA PHE A 31 8.58 -11.96 0.67
C PHE A 31 9.11 -11.81 2.08
N LYS A 32 10.17 -11.02 2.23
CA LYS A 32 10.78 -10.76 3.54
C LYS A 32 11.10 -9.29 3.69
N VAL A 33 11.08 -8.84 4.93
CA VAL A 33 11.70 -7.58 5.33
C VAL A 33 13.19 -7.63 5.00
N ALA A 34 13.66 -6.70 4.19
CA ALA A 34 15.07 -6.59 3.84
C ALA A 34 15.92 -6.27 5.08
N LYS A 35 17.23 -6.53 5.02
CA LYS A 35 18.13 -6.30 6.17
C LYS A 35 18.12 -4.83 6.61
N GLU A 36 17.87 -3.93 5.69
CA GLU A 36 17.80 -2.48 5.93
C GLU A 36 16.47 -2.04 6.58
N GLY A 37 15.54 -2.98 6.85
CA GLY A 37 14.25 -2.67 7.45
C GLY A 37 13.24 -2.08 6.46
N HIS A 38 13.43 -2.35 5.16
CA HIS A 38 12.54 -1.93 4.07
C HIS A 38 11.75 -3.12 3.50
N VAL A 39 10.56 -2.85 2.97
CA VAL A 39 9.81 -3.78 2.12
C VAL A 39 10.11 -3.45 0.67
N ARG A 40 10.54 -4.45 -0.10
CA ARG A 40 10.73 -4.31 -1.56
C ARG A 40 9.49 -4.81 -2.28
N LEU A 41 8.89 -3.92 -3.08
CA LEU A 41 7.76 -4.29 -3.92
C LEU A 41 8.26 -5.06 -5.16
N PRO A 42 7.68 -6.24 -5.45
CA PRO A 42 7.98 -6.97 -6.68
C PRO A 42 7.64 -6.14 -7.92
N ALA A 43 8.41 -6.33 -8.99
CA ALA A 43 8.19 -5.61 -10.25
C ALA A 43 6.76 -5.80 -10.79
N VAL A 44 6.21 -7.02 -10.71
CA VAL A 44 4.85 -7.32 -11.15
C VAL A 44 3.79 -6.52 -10.40
N VAL A 45 3.92 -6.40 -9.07
CA VAL A 45 2.97 -5.63 -8.24
C VAL A 45 3.06 -4.15 -8.55
N ARG A 46 4.27 -3.63 -8.79
CA ARG A 46 4.45 -2.24 -9.24
C ARG A 46 3.75 -1.99 -10.57
N HIS A 47 3.91 -2.89 -11.54
CA HIS A 47 3.32 -2.73 -12.87
C HIS A 47 1.78 -2.75 -12.84
N TRP A 48 1.16 -3.62 -12.03
CA TRP A 48 -0.30 -3.63 -11.84
C TRP A 48 -0.85 -2.31 -11.31
N CYS A 49 -0.06 -1.59 -10.51
CA CYS A 49 -0.40 -0.29 -9.96
C CYS A 49 0.15 0.89 -10.77
N GLY A 50 0.73 0.65 -11.95
CA GLY A 50 1.34 1.70 -12.78
C GLY A 50 2.54 2.41 -12.14
N LEU A 51 3.21 1.78 -11.16
CA LEU A 51 4.32 2.38 -10.42
C LEU A 51 5.66 2.18 -11.13
N ALA A 52 6.40 3.27 -11.31
CA ALA A 52 7.78 3.31 -11.75
C ALA A 52 8.76 3.46 -10.57
N ALA A 53 10.06 3.30 -10.85
CA ALA A 53 11.08 3.62 -9.87
C ALA A 53 11.16 5.14 -9.68
N GLY A 54 11.15 5.60 -8.42
CA GLY A 54 11.16 7.03 -8.09
C GLY A 54 9.77 7.60 -7.80
N ASP A 55 8.70 6.89 -8.13
CA ASP A 55 7.34 7.31 -7.80
C ASP A 55 7.15 7.43 -6.29
N ARG A 56 6.49 8.51 -5.90
CA ARG A 56 6.08 8.74 -4.51
C ARG A 56 4.70 8.14 -4.32
N VAL A 57 4.56 7.32 -3.28
CA VAL A 57 3.32 6.64 -2.93
C VAL A 57 2.90 7.06 -1.53
N PHE A 58 1.59 7.12 -1.29
CA PHE A 58 1.09 7.31 0.07
C PHE A 58 1.05 5.97 0.79
N ILE A 59 1.57 5.92 2.02
CA ILE A 59 1.69 4.67 2.78
C ILE A 59 1.02 4.86 4.13
N VAL A 60 0.11 3.94 4.45
CA VAL A 60 -0.54 3.85 5.75
C VAL A 60 -0.09 2.58 6.44
N ALA A 61 0.40 2.73 7.66
CA ALA A 61 0.62 1.60 8.55
C ALA A 61 -0.58 1.46 9.48
N GLU A 62 -1.12 0.25 9.56
CA GLU A 62 -2.21 -0.11 10.47
C GLU A 62 -1.69 -1.14 11.49
N PRO A 63 -1.18 -0.69 12.66
CA PRO A 63 -0.65 -1.59 13.68
C PRO A 63 -1.69 -2.58 14.21
N ALA A 64 -2.94 -2.13 14.37
CA ALA A 64 -4.02 -2.96 14.90
C ALA A 64 -4.33 -4.17 14.00
N SER A 65 -4.24 -4.01 12.68
CA SER A 65 -4.45 -5.09 11.71
C SER A 65 -3.15 -5.79 11.29
N GLY A 66 -1.99 -5.25 11.71
CA GLY A 66 -0.67 -5.74 11.34
C GLY A 66 -0.39 -5.59 9.85
N ARG A 67 -0.85 -4.51 9.22
CA ARG A 67 -0.79 -4.30 7.77
C ARG A 67 -0.13 -2.97 7.41
N LEU A 68 0.43 -2.95 6.21
CA LEU A 68 0.90 -1.75 5.53
C LEU A 68 0.15 -1.66 4.20
N VAL A 69 -0.56 -0.56 3.99
CA VAL A 69 -1.31 -0.30 2.76
C VAL A 69 -0.59 0.80 1.98
N VAL A 70 -0.30 0.51 0.72
CA VAL A 70 0.28 1.48 -0.22
C VAL A 70 -0.81 1.92 -1.19
N TYR A 71 -0.95 3.23 -1.31
CA TYR A 71 -1.88 3.92 -2.18
C TYR A 71 -1.08 4.52 -3.34
N PRO A 72 -1.16 3.95 -4.55
CA PRO A 72 -0.59 4.55 -5.75
C PRO A 72 -1.23 5.93 -6.04
N PRO A 73 -0.50 6.87 -6.66
CA PRO A 73 -1.02 8.20 -7.00
C PRO A 73 -2.37 8.15 -7.73
N ALA A 74 -2.47 7.34 -8.79
CA ALA A 74 -3.71 7.21 -9.57
C ALA A 74 -4.91 6.76 -8.71
N LYS A 75 -4.69 5.86 -7.75
CA LYS A 75 -5.77 5.39 -6.88
C LYS A 75 -6.13 6.44 -5.82
N LEU A 76 -5.14 7.18 -5.33
CA LEU A 76 -5.36 8.28 -4.41
C LEU A 76 -6.16 9.40 -5.08
N ASP A 77 -5.82 9.75 -6.32
CA ASP A 77 -6.54 10.75 -7.12
C ASP A 77 -8.01 10.34 -7.33
N GLU A 78 -8.26 9.07 -7.67
CA GLU A 78 -9.62 8.52 -7.80
C GLU A 78 -10.41 8.62 -6.49
N MET A 79 -9.80 8.28 -5.35
CA MET A 79 -10.44 8.36 -4.03
C MET A 79 -10.75 9.80 -3.62
N ILE A 80 -9.83 10.75 -3.90
CA ILE A 80 -10.02 12.17 -3.59
C ILE A 80 -11.13 12.74 -4.47
N ALA A 81 -11.15 12.41 -5.77
CA ALA A 81 -12.22 12.85 -6.68
C ALA A 81 -13.58 12.34 -6.20
N GLN A 82 -13.70 11.06 -5.83
CA GLN A 82 -14.94 10.51 -5.26
C GLN A 82 -15.36 11.22 -3.95
N ALA A 83 -14.40 11.53 -3.08
CA ALA A 83 -14.68 12.28 -1.86
C ALA A 83 -15.13 13.72 -2.16
N HIS A 84 -14.55 14.38 -3.14
CA HIS A 84 -14.97 15.71 -3.59
C HIS A 84 -16.39 15.69 -4.16
N GLU A 85 -16.72 14.73 -5.02
CA GLU A 85 -18.09 14.57 -5.55
C GLU A 85 -19.10 14.31 -4.43
N ALA A 86 -18.76 13.51 -3.43
CA ALA A 86 -19.66 13.26 -2.30
C ALA A 86 -19.91 14.52 -1.43
N VAL A 87 -18.95 15.45 -1.39
CA VAL A 87 -19.04 16.68 -0.59
C VAL A 87 -19.68 17.83 -1.37
N PHE A 88 -19.32 18.00 -2.65
CA PHE A 88 -19.69 19.14 -3.49
C PHE A 88 -20.68 18.78 -4.61
N GLY A 89 -20.74 17.53 -5.03
CA GLY A 89 -21.65 17.05 -6.09
C GLY A 89 -23.12 16.94 -5.66
N GLY A 90 -23.42 17.26 -4.39
CA GLY A 90 -24.78 17.36 -3.85
C GLY A 90 -25.44 18.73 -4.03
N GLU A 91 -24.77 19.72 -4.64
CA GLU A 91 -25.32 21.08 -4.84
C GLU A 91 -26.05 21.25 -6.19
N HIS A 92 -26.73 20.21 -6.66
CA HIS A 92 -27.68 20.33 -7.77
C HIS A 92 -29.10 20.01 -7.29
N GLU A 93 -29.79 21.10 -6.93
CA GLU A 93 -31.25 21.31 -6.75
C GLU A 93 -31.92 20.87 -5.43
#